data_AF-A0AA36NI30-F1
#
_entry.id   AF-A0AA36NI30-F1
#
_cell.length_a   1.000
_cell.length_b   1.000
_cell.length_c   1.000
_cell.angle_alpha   90.00
_cell.angle_beta   90.00
_cell.angle_gamma   90.00
#
_symmetry.space_group_name_H-M   'P 1'
#
loop_
_entity.id
_entity.type
_entity.pdbx_description
1 polymer ?
#
loop_
_entity_poly.entity_id
_entity_poly.type
_entity_poly.pdbx_seq_one_letter_code
_entity_poly.pdbx_strand_id
1 'polypeptide(L)'
;MSFWDIPGMKAGVVTGDLAWALLQHAKEHGYAIPAFNCTSSSTINSVLEAGASLNRPVMIQFSEGGSAFVAGKSLPNEKGKLQASILGAVAGAHFARAVAPAYGIPVLVHSDHCAKKLLPWFDGMLEADEAYFKQHGEPLFSSHMLDLSEEPDEENIEICKKYLTRMAPMKQILEMEIGITGGIEDGVDNSGAAKDKLYSTPEDVWAVYAGLAPISPHFTIAAAFGNVHGVYKAGNVVLKPELLMDMQKYASEKLKAQGQEVARPLNFVFHGGSGSEKHHITTALGAGVVKMNVDTDTQWAYWEGLLKFYKAKEGYLQGQIGNPEGEDKPNKSFYDPRKWIRECEMTMVSRVKESCADLQRL
;
A
#
# COMPACT_ATOMS: atom_id res chain seq x y z
N MET A 1 -17.19 -7.71 -15.70
CA MET A 1 -17.83 -8.38 -14.56
C MET A 1 -17.61 -7.50 -13.32
N SER A 2 -18.50 -7.53 -12.32
CA SER A 2 -18.32 -6.75 -11.09
C SER A 2 -17.39 -7.53 -10.15
N PHE A 3 -16.55 -6.85 -9.36
CA PHE A 3 -15.76 -7.53 -8.32
C PHE A 3 -16.65 -8.15 -7.24
N TRP A 4 -17.91 -7.70 -7.13
CA TRP A 4 -18.94 -8.33 -6.29
C TRP A 4 -19.37 -9.71 -6.80
N ASP A 5 -19.09 -10.04 -8.06
CA ASP A 5 -19.41 -11.34 -8.65
C ASP A 5 -18.36 -12.42 -8.28
N ILE A 6 -17.27 -12.04 -7.62
CA ILE A 6 -16.27 -12.97 -7.09
C ILE A 6 -16.93 -13.82 -6.00
N PRO A 7 -16.93 -15.17 -6.09
CA PRO A 7 -17.56 -16.02 -5.09
C PRO A 7 -17.03 -15.77 -3.68
N GLY A 8 -17.94 -15.49 -2.74
CA GLY A 8 -17.60 -15.21 -1.35
C GLY A 8 -17.18 -13.77 -1.05
N MET A 9 -17.23 -12.87 -2.03
CA MET A 9 -16.94 -11.44 -1.82
C MET A 9 -17.84 -10.84 -0.73
N LYS A 10 -17.23 -10.05 0.16
CA LYS A 10 -17.87 -9.46 1.32
C LYS A 10 -17.38 -8.03 1.55
N ALA A 11 -18.21 -7.22 2.20
CA ALA A 11 -17.76 -5.97 2.79
C ALA A 11 -16.86 -6.25 4.01
N GLY A 12 -15.92 -5.34 4.27
CA GLY A 12 -14.90 -5.50 5.30
C GLY A 12 -13.60 -6.07 4.77
N VAL A 13 -12.73 -6.49 5.69
CA VAL A 13 -11.40 -6.97 5.32
C VAL A 13 -11.48 -8.33 4.63
N VAL A 14 -10.87 -8.43 3.45
CA VAL A 14 -10.75 -9.67 2.67
C VAL A 14 -9.32 -10.21 2.76
N THR A 15 -9.18 -11.52 2.85
CA THR A 15 -7.92 -12.23 3.06
C THR A 15 -7.90 -13.53 2.24
N GLY A 16 -6.77 -14.25 2.24
CA GLY A 16 -6.68 -15.57 1.61
C GLY A 16 -6.99 -15.56 0.11
N ASP A 17 -7.62 -16.63 -0.36
CA ASP A 17 -8.03 -16.79 -1.76
C ASP A 17 -8.97 -15.67 -2.23
N LEU A 18 -9.75 -15.06 -1.32
CA LEU A 18 -10.66 -13.97 -1.68
C LEU A 18 -9.91 -12.67 -1.99
N ALA A 19 -8.91 -12.33 -1.16
CA ALA A 19 -8.02 -11.21 -1.45
C ALA A 19 -7.25 -11.44 -2.76
N TRP A 20 -6.78 -12.67 -2.98
CA TRP A 20 -6.10 -13.02 -4.21
C TRP A 20 -6.99 -12.92 -5.45
N ALA A 21 -8.21 -13.45 -5.37
CA ALA A 21 -9.18 -13.39 -6.46
C ALA A 21 -9.51 -11.93 -6.82
N LEU A 22 -9.56 -11.03 -5.85
CA LEU A 22 -9.74 -9.60 -6.10
C LEU A 22 -8.60 -8.99 -6.91
N LEU A 23 -7.34 -9.33 -6.61
CA LEU A 23 -6.18 -8.90 -7.40
C LEU A 23 -6.18 -9.52 -8.80
N GLN A 24 -6.56 -10.79 -8.94
CA GLN A 24 -6.67 -11.44 -10.25
C GLN A 24 -7.77 -10.81 -11.11
N HIS A 25 -8.93 -10.52 -10.51
CA HIS A 25 -10.02 -9.80 -11.17
C HIS A 25 -9.56 -8.41 -11.65
N ALA A 26 -8.77 -7.70 -10.83
CA ALA A 26 -8.16 -6.42 -11.19
C ALA A 26 -7.27 -6.53 -12.44
N LYS A 27 -6.38 -7.53 -12.48
CA LYS A 27 -5.52 -7.82 -13.64
C LYS A 27 -6.33 -8.15 -14.91
N GLU A 28 -7.36 -8.98 -14.77
CA GLU A 28 -8.22 -9.40 -15.88
C GLU A 28 -8.97 -8.21 -16.49
N HIS A 29 -9.50 -7.33 -15.64
CA HIS A 29 -10.33 -6.20 -16.05
C HIS A 29 -9.53 -4.90 -16.28
N GLY A 30 -8.22 -4.91 -16.05
CA GLY A 30 -7.32 -3.79 -16.35
C GLY A 30 -7.45 -2.62 -15.37
N TYR A 31 -7.67 -2.88 -14.08
CA TYR A 31 -7.61 -1.88 -13.02
C TYR A 31 -6.65 -2.33 -11.91
N ALA A 32 -6.30 -1.44 -11.00
CA ALA A 32 -5.52 -1.76 -9.82
C ALA A 32 -6.22 -1.31 -8.53
N ILE A 33 -5.87 -1.94 -7.41
CA ILE A 33 -6.30 -1.53 -6.09
C ILE A 33 -5.34 -0.45 -5.59
N PRO A 34 -5.79 0.79 -5.31
CA PRO A 34 -4.94 1.77 -4.67
C PRO A 34 -4.65 1.36 -3.23
N ALA A 35 -3.38 1.47 -2.84
CA ALA A 35 -2.92 1.19 -1.49
C ALA A 35 -2.38 2.46 -0.83
N PHE A 36 -2.96 2.82 0.32
CA PHE A 36 -2.70 4.09 0.99
C PHE A 36 -2.02 3.91 2.34
N ASN A 37 -0.87 4.54 2.53
CA ASN A 37 -0.21 4.56 3.84
C ASN A 37 -1.09 5.30 4.84
N CYS A 38 -1.36 4.64 5.96
CA CYS A 38 -2.18 5.17 7.04
C CYS A 38 -1.38 5.27 8.33
N THR A 39 -1.68 6.29 9.13
CA THR A 39 -0.94 6.58 10.37
C THR A 39 -1.87 6.80 11.56
N SER A 40 -3.19 6.82 11.34
CA SER A 40 -4.19 7.06 12.38
C SER A 40 -5.56 6.55 11.94
N SER A 41 -6.49 6.45 12.91
CA SER A 41 -7.91 6.19 12.61
C SER A 41 -8.49 7.20 11.61
N SER A 42 -8.08 8.47 11.67
CA SER A 42 -8.53 9.53 10.75
C SER A 42 -8.14 9.24 9.29
N THR A 43 -6.86 8.90 9.06
CA THR A 43 -6.37 8.52 7.72
C THR A 43 -7.01 7.23 7.21
N ILE A 44 -7.22 6.23 8.08
CA ILE A 44 -7.94 5.00 7.74
C ILE A 44 -9.39 5.32 7.31
N ASN A 45 -10.11 6.10 8.11
CA ASN A 45 -11.49 6.49 7.82
C ASN A 45 -11.60 7.25 6.51
N SER A 46 -10.62 8.10 6.18
CA SER A 46 -10.58 8.86 4.92
C SER A 46 -10.50 7.92 3.71
N VAL A 47 -9.66 6.88 3.78
CA VAL A 47 -9.53 5.87 2.72
C VAL A 47 -10.83 5.07 2.56
N LEU A 48 -11.41 4.63 3.68
CA LEU A 48 -12.66 3.86 3.69
C LEU A 48 -13.85 4.68 3.15
N GLU A 49 -13.97 5.95 3.56
CA GLU A 49 -15.04 6.84 3.10
C GLU A 49 -14.95 7.08 1.59
N ALA A 50 -13.74 7.34 1.08
CA ALA A 50 -13.54 7.55 -0.34
C ALA A 50 -13.89 6.30 -1.15
N GLY A 51 -13.38 5.13 -0.74
CA GLY A 51 -13.69 3.85 -1.39
C GLY A 51 -15.19 3.54 -1.38
N ALA A 52 -15.85 3.74 -0.23
CA ALA A 52 -17.29 3.54 -0.08
C ALA A 52 -18.10 4.44 -1.01
N SER A 53 -17.74 5.73 -1.09
CA SER A 53 -18.44 6.69 -1.95
C SER A 53 -18.32 6.37 -3.44
N LEU A 54 -17.31 5.60 -3.83
CA LEU A 54 -17.08 5.15 -5.20
C LEU A 54 -17.55 3.71 -5.44
N ASN A 55 -17.99 3.00 -4.40
CA ASN A 55 -18.22 1.55 -4.39
C ASN A 55 -17.01 0.79 -4.97
N ARG A 56 -15.82 1.05 -4.42
CA ARG A 56 -14.56 0.47 -4.89
C ARG A 56 -13.78 -0.20 -3.76
N PRO A 57 -13.08 -1.31 -4.06
CA PRO A 57 -12.10 -1.85 -3.15
C PRO A 57 -10.92 -0.90 -2.99
N VAL A 58 -10.38 -0.85 -1.78
CA VAL A 58 -9.19 -0.08 -1.43
C VAL A 58 -8.28 -0.94 -0.55
N MET A 59 -7.00 -0.56 -0.49
CA MET A 59 -6.04 -1.18 0.41
C MET A 59 -5.55 -0.14 1.41
N ILE A 60 -5.64 -0.49 2.70
CA ILE A 60 -5.01 0.24 3.79
C ILE A 60 -3.66 -0.41 4.02
N GLN A 61 -2.58 0.37 3.98
CA GLN A 61 -1.25 -0.13 4.30
C GLN A 61 -0.58 0.66 5.41
N PHE A 62 0.33 0.01 6.12
CA PHE A 62 1.12 0.61 7.18
C PHE A 62 2.60 0.41 6.91
N SER A 63 3.36 1.49 6.81
CA SER A 63 4.82 1.43 6.90
C SER A 63 5.27 1.18 8.34
N GLU A 64 6.55 0.86 8.53
CA GLU A 64 7.13 0.68 9.86
C GLU A 64 6.94 1.96 10.71
N GLY A 65 7.29 3.13 10.16
CA GLY A 65 7.15 4.41 10.83
C GLY A 65 5.68 4.80 11.06
N GLY A 66 4.81 4.55 10.08
CA GLY A 66 3.37 4.77 10.21
C GLY A 66 2.75 3.92 11.31
N SER A 67 3.18 2.66 11.41
CA SER A 67 2.79 1.74 12.47
C SER A 67 3.23 2.23 13.84
N ALA A 68 4.51 2.62 14.00
CA ALA A 68 4.99 3.20 15.25
C ALA A 68 4.19 4.46 15.67
N PHE A 69 3.77 5.27 14.69
CA PHE A 69 2.93 6.45 14.94
C PHE A 69 1.53 6.09 15.43
N VAL A 70 0.90 5.04 14.86
CA VAL A 70 -0.40 4.51 15.33
C VAL A 70 -0.32 4.08 16.80
N ALA A 71 0.78 3.42 17.20
CA ALA A 71 0.98 3.01 18.60
C ALA A 71 1.27 4.21 19.52
N GLY A 72 1.91 5.26 18.97
CA GLY A 72 2.25 6.49 19.67
C GLY A 72 3.77 6.63 19.86
N LYS A 73 4.30 7.80 19.49
CA LYS A 73 5.75 8.09 19.45
C LYS A 73 6.48 7.95 20.79
N SER A 74 5.77 7.95 21.92
CA SER A 74 6.37 7.79 23.24
C SER A 74 6.65 6.33 23.62
N LEU A 75 6.14 5.36 22.86
CA LEU A 75 6.42 3.95 23.10
C LEU A 75 7.83 3.58 22.61
N PRO A 76 8.55 2.71 23.34
CA PRO A 76 9.86 2.23 22.89
C PRO A 76 9.77 1.51 21.54
N ASN A 77 10.62 1.91 20.60
CA ASN A 77 10.74 1.28 19.30
C ASN A 77 12.21 0.95 18.98
N GLU A 78 12.83 0.20 19.88
CA GLU A 78 14.25 -0.15 19.79
C GLU A 78 14.55 -0.94 18.51
N LYS A 79 15.66 -0.57 17.84
CA LYS A 79 16.18 -1.31 16.70
C LYS A 79 16.34 -2.79 17.06
N GLY A 80 15.90 -3.67 16.16
CA GLY A 80 15.95 -5.12 16.38
C GLY A 80 14.77 -5.70 17.17
N LYS A 81 13.92 -4.87 17.78
CA LYS A 81 12.67 -5.31 18.46
C LYS A 81 11.43 -4.74 17.80
N LEU A 82 11.46 -3.45 17.47
CA LEU A 82 10.39 -2.73 16.76
C LEU A 82 9.00 -2.88 17.39
N GLN A 83 8.93 -2.89 18.73
CA GLN A 83 7.70 -3.20 19.48
C GLN A 83 6.56 -2.22 19.20
N ALA A 84 6.84 -0.93 19.08
CA ALA A 84 5.81 0.07 18.77
C ALA A 84 5.26 -0.15 17.35
N SER A 85 6.11 -0.47 16.39
CA SER A 85 5.70 -0.76 15.01
C SER A 85 4.86 -2.03 14.91
N ILE A 86 5.24 -3.09 15.63
CA ILE A 86 4.44 -4.32 15.69
C ILE A 86 3.05 -4.02 16.28
N LEU A 87 3.02 -3.39 17.47
CA LEU A 87 1.78 -3.09 18.17
C LEU A 87 0.87 -2.18 17.34
N GLY A 88 1.42 -1.15 16.72
CA GLY A 88 0.66 -0.17 15.95
C GLY A 88 0.11 -0.73 14.65
N ALA A 89 0.87 -1.57 13.93
CA ALA A 89 0.38 -2.27 12.75
C ALA A 89 -0.80 -3.18 13.12
N VAL A 90 -0.65 -3.98 14.18
CA VAL A 90 -1.69 -4.89 14.67
C VAL A 90 -2.93 -4.12 15.13
N ALA A 91 -2.76 -3.03 15.88
CA ALA A 91 -3.86 -2.17 16.31
C ALA A 91 -4.59 -1.50 15.13
N GLY A 92 -3.83 -1.02 14.14
CA GLY A 92 -4.36 -0.44 12.91
C GLY A 92 -5.17 -1.45 12.09
N ALA A 93 -4.67 -2.68 11.95
CA ALA A 93 -5.38 -3.76 11.28
C ALA A 93 -6.68 -4.15 12.01
N HIS A 94 -6.65 -4.26 13.34
CA HIS A 94 -7.86 -4.48 14.13
C HIS A 94 -8.88 -3.35 13.98
N PHE A 95 -8.45 -2.09 13.98
CA PHE A 95 -9.32 -0.96 13.73
C PHE A 95 -9.96 -1.06 12.34
N ALA A 96 -9.17 -1.26 11.29
CA ALA A 96 -9.66 -1.41 9.93
C ALA A 96 -10.69 -2.56 9.81
N ARG A 97 -10.40 -3.73 10.42
CA ARG A 97 -11.33 -4.86 10.46
C ARG A 97 -12.65 -4.55 11.19
N ALA A 98 -12.58 -3.75 12.25
CA ALA A 98 -13.77 -3.37 13.02
C ALA A 98 -14.69 -2.41 12.25
N VAL A 99 -14.12 -1.44 11.52
CA VAL A 99 -14.92 -0.37 10.90
C VAL A 99 -15.24 -0.61 9.42
N ALA A 100 -14.37 -1.29 8.66
CA ALA A 100 -14.55 -1.48 7.22
C ALA A 100 -15.90 -2.13 6.81
N PRO A 101 -16.46 -3.11 7.55
CA PRO A 101 -17.78 -3.66 7.20
C PRO A 101 -18.90 -2.61 7.16
N ALA A 102 -18.83 -1.59 8.02
CA ALA A 102 -19.83 -0.50 8.07
C ALA A 102 -19.73 0.45 6.87
N TYR A 103 -18.58 0.51 6.20
CA TYR A 103 -18.37 1.26 4.97
C TYR A 103 -18.86 0.51 3.72
N GLY A 104 -19.19 -0.79 3.84
CA GLY A 104 -19.87 -1.54 2.78
C GLY A 104 -19.01 -1.90 1.56
N ILE A 105 -17.69 -1.85 1.66
CA ILE A 105 -16.75 -2.21 0.57
C ILE A 105 -15.76 -3.29 0.99
N PRO A 106 -15.20 -4.08 0.04
CA PRO A 106 -14.07 -4.96 0.31
C PRO A 106 -12.80 -4.13 0.56
N VAL A 107 -12.02 -4.52 1.57
CA VAL A 107 -10.79 -3.81 1.95
C VAL A 107 -9.65 -4.79 2.11
N LEU A 108 -8.47 -4.48 1.58
CA LEU A 108 -7.25 -5.20 1.91
C LEU A 108 -6.49 -4.45 3.01
N VAL A 109 -5.84 -5.19 3.90
CA VAL A 109 -4.95 -4.65 4.92
C VAL A 109 -3.54 -5.20 4.70
N HIS A 110 -2.57 -4.30 4.61
CA HIS A 110 -1.22 -4.61 4.18
C HIS A 110 -0.15 -3.95 5.07
N SER A 111 1.05 -4.53 5.14
CA SER A 111 2.24 -3.82 5.62
C SER A 111 3.16 -3.48 4.46
N ASP A 112 3.64 -2.25 4.46
CA ASP A 112 4.52 -1.72 3.42
C ASP A 112 5.99 -2.14 3.63
N HIS A 113 6.91 -1.55 2.86
CA HIS A 113 8.37 -1.78 2.85
C HIS A 113 8.97 -2.30 4.18
N CYS A 114 9.43 -3.55 4.15
CA CYS A 114 10.16 -4.18 5.25
C CYS A 114 11.55 -4.64 4.77
N ALA A 115 12.54 -3.76 4.97
CA ALA A 115 13.94 -4.08 4.75
C ALA A 115 14.47 -5.16 5.70
N LYS A 116 15.62 -5.76 5.39
CA LYS A 116 16.24 -6.81 6.21
C LYS A 116 16.41 -6.44 7.68
N LYS A 117 16.77 -5.17 7.94
CA LYS A 117 16.90 -4.60 9.30
C LYS A 117 15.57 -4.50 10.06
N LEU A 118 14.45 -4.58 9.36
CA LEU A 118 13.08 -4.46 9.87
C LEU A 118 12.38 -5.82 10.02
N LEU A 119 13.02 -6.95 9.68
CA LEU A 119 12.43 -8.28 9.83
C LEU A 119 11.83 -8.58 11.22
N PRO A 120 12.34 -8.06 12.35
CA PRO A 120 11.66 -8.24 13.64
C PRO A 120 10.21 -7.70 13.65
N TRP A 121 9.93 -6.62 12.91
CA TRP A 121 8.58 -6.10 12.73
C TRP A 121 7.72 -7.06 11.92
N PHE A 122 8.25 -7.59 10.81
CA PHE A 122 7.59 -8.59 9.98
C PHE A 122 7.26 -9.87 10.77
N ASP A 123 8.22 -10.38 11.54
CA ASP A 123 8.05 -11.56 12.37
C ASP A 123 6.93 -11.36 13.40
N GLY A 124 6.90 -10.21 14.07
CA GLY A 124 5.86 -9.87 15.04
C GLY A 124 4.47 -9.70 14.42
N MET A 125 4.37 -9.19 13.19
CA MET A 125 3.10 -9.16 12.46
C MET A 125 2.62 -10.56 12.08
N LEU A 126 3.52 -11.43 11.60
CA LEU A 126 3.16 -12.82 11.30
C LEU A 126 2.74 -13.62 12.54
N GLU A 127 3.37 -13.37 13.70
CA GLU A 127 2.91 -13.97 14.96
C GLU A 127 1.47 -13.55 15.30
N ALA A 128 1.11 -12.29 15.05
CA ALA A 128 -0.26 -11.80 15.23
C ALA A 128 -1.22 -12.42 14.21
N ASP A 129 -0.80 -12.59 12.95
CA ASP A 129 -1.58 -13.30 11.94
C ASP A 129 -1.84 -14.75 12.32
N GLU A 130 -0.81 -15.48 12.74
CA GLU A 130 -0.92 -16.88 13.15
C GLU A 130 -1.87 -17.03 14.36
N ALA A 131 -1.77 -16.12 15.33
CA ALA A 131 -2.66 -16.08 16.48
C ALA A 131 -4.12 -15.78 16.10
N TYR A 132 -4.33 -14.85 15.15
CA TYR A 132 -5.65 -14.49 14.66
C TYR A 132 -6.24 -15.60 13.77
N PHE A 133 -5.44 -16.21 12.89
CA PHE A 133 -5.81 -17.33 12.03
C PHE A 133 -6.26 -18.54 12.84
N LYS A 134 -5.56 -18.87 13.93
CA LYS A 134 -5.96 -19.96 14.83
C LYS A 134 -7.35 -19.75 15.45
N GLN A 135 -7.75 -18.51 15.67
CA GLN A 135 -9.03 -18.16 16.31
C GLN A 135 -10.16 -17.96 15.30
N HIS A 136 -9.86 -17.43 14.11
CA HIS A 136 -10.86 -16.94 13.16
C HIS A 136 -10.85 -17.65 11.81
N GLY A 137 -9.85 -18.49 11.52
CA GLY A 137 -9.70 -19.20 10.24
C GLY A 137 -9.27 -18.31 9.07
N GLU A 138 -8.87 -17.06 9.34
CA GLU A 138 -8.32 -16.10 8.37
C GLU A 138 -7.22 -15.26 9.04
N PRO A 139 -6.19 -14.77 8.33
CA PRO A 139 -5.13 -13.95 8.92
C PRO A 139 -5.65 -12.55 9.31
N LEU A 140 -4.89 -11.82 10.13
CA LEU A 140 -5.22 -10.45 10.52
C LEU A 140 -5.01 -9.50 9.34
N PHE A 141 -3.89 -9.65 8.63
CA PHE A 141 -3.52 -8.92 7.41
C PHE A 141 -3.83 -9.74 6.15
N SER A 142 -4.19 -9.04 5.07
CA SER A 142 -4.35 -9.65 3.75
C SER A 142 -3.00 -10.01 3.11
N SER A 143 -1.99 -9.17 3.34
CA SER A 143 -0.68 -9.29 2.71
C SER A 143 0.42 -8.56 3.49
N HIS A 144 1.67 -8.93 3.27
CA HIS A 144 2.85 -8.22 3.79
C HIS A 144 3.89 -8.03 2.70
N MET A 145 4.69 -6.97 2.79
CA MET A 145 5.77 -6.66 1.85
C MET A 145 7.16 -6.93 2.45
N LEU A 146 8.02 -7.61 1.68
CA LEU A 146 9.46 -7.66 1.92
C LEU A 146 10.18 -6.82 0.87
N ASP A 147 10.97 -5.86 1.33
CA ASP A 147 11.86 -5.06 0.49
C ASP A 147 13.30 -5.46 0.76
N LEU A 148 13.79 -6.46 0.05
CA LEU A 148 15.20 -6.89 0.17
C LEU A 148 15.98 -6.51 -1.08
N SER A 149 15.54 -5.47 -1.79
CA SER A 149 16.14 -4.98 -3.04
C SER A 149 17.58 -4.47 -2.89
N GLU A 150 17.97 -4.06 -1.68
CA GLU A 150 19.35 -3.67 -1.34
C GLU A 150 20.29 -4.88 -1.21
N GLU A 151 19.74 -6.08 -1.00
CA GLU A 151 20.49 -7.33 -0.84
C GLU A 151 20.73 -7.99 -2.22
N PRO A 152 21.69 -8.92 -2.34
CA PRO A 152 21.83 -9.72 -3.56
C PRO A 152 20.53 -10.46 -3.92
N ASP A 153 20.16 -10.50 -5.20
CA ASP A 153 18.88 -11.06 -5.64
C ASP A 153 18.65 -12.51 -5.18
N GLU A 154 19.72 -13.33 -5.17
CA GLU A 154 19.65 -14.71 -4.66
C GLU A 154 19.28 -14.74 -3.17
N GLU A 155 19.88 -13.86 -2.36
CA GLU A 155 19.55 -13.76 -0.94
C GLU A 155 18.13 -13.21 -0.71
N ASN A 156 17.73 -12.19 -1.48
CA ASN A 156 16.38 -11.65 -1.47
C ASN A 156 15.34 -12.76 -1.72
N ILE A 157 15.52 -13.52 -2.80
CA ILE A 157 14.62 -14.61 -3.18
C ILE A 157 14.62 -15.72 -2.12
N GLU A 158 15.76 -16.13 -1.58
CA GLU A 158 15.80 -17.18 -0.54
C GLU A 158 15.11 -16.77 0.76
N ILE A 159 15.27 -15.52 1.20
CA ILE A 159 14.54 -15.01 2.37
C ILE A 159 13.04 -14.92 2.07
N CYS A 160 12.65 -14.41 0.90
CA CYS A 160 11.25 -14.37 0.48
C CYS A 160 10.62 -15.77 0.42
N LYS A 161 11.34 -16.80 -0.07
CA LYS A 161 10.88 -18.20 -0.06
C LYS A 161 10.60 -18.70 1.35
N LYS A 162 11.48 -18.40 2.31
CA LYS A 162 11.30 -18.76 3.72
C LYS A 162 10.01 -18.14 4.29
N TYR A 163 9.78 -16.85 4.06
CA TYR A 163 8.59 -16.15 4.56
C TYR A 163 7.32 -16.58 3.84
N LEU A 164 7.34 -16.73 2.52
CA LEU A 164 6.21 -17.24 1.75
C LEU A 164 5.79 -18.64 2.21
N THR A 165 6.76 -19.49 2.58
CA THR A 165 6.48 -20.82 3.15
C THR A 165 5.71 -20.72 4.48
N ARG A 166 6.04 -19.73 5.34
CA ARG A 166 5.34 -19.47 6.60
C ARG A 166 3.94 -18.87 6.37
N MET A 167 3.79 -18.03 5.34
CA MET A 167 2.54 -17.35 4.99
C MET A 167 1.54 -18.23 4.23
N ALA A 168 2.03 -19.20 3.44
CA ALA A 168 1.22 -20.04 2.55
C ALA A 168 0.09 -20.81 3.25
N PRO A 169 0.27 -21.41 4.45
CA PRO A 169 -0.83 -22.07 5.17
C PRO A 169 -1.99 -21.13 5.52
N MET A 170 -1.71 -19.84 5.73
CA MET A 170 -2.72 -18.81 5.97
C MET A 170 -3.27 -18.19 4.67
N LYS A 171 -2.76 -18.63 3.51
CA LYS A 171 -3.06 -18.09 2.18
C LYS A 171 -2.80 -16.58 2.07
N GLN A 172 -1.89 -16.07 2.89
CA GLN A 172 -1.55 -14.67 2.90
C GLN A 172 -0.66 -14.34 1.69
N ILE A 173 -0.82 -13.13 1.14
CA ILE A 173 -0.09 -12.71 -0.05
C ILE A 173 1.25 -12.09 0.37
N LEU A 174 2.35 -12.54 -0.23
CA LEU A 174 3.64 -11.89 -0.10
C LEU A 174 3.84 -10.90 -1.25
N GLU A 175 4.04 -9.63 -0.94
CA GLU A 175 4.59 -8.67 -1.89
C GLU A 175 6.12 -8.65 -1.73
N MET A 176 6.86 -8.69 -2.84
CA MET A 176 8.31 -8.60 -2.79
C MET A 176 8.86 -7.59 -3.80
N GLU A 177 9.94 -6.91 -3.47
CA GLU A 177 10.61 -5.93 -4.35
C GLU A 177 11.95 -6.43 -4.93
N ILE A 178 12.08 -6.31 -6.26
CA ILE A 178 13.28 -6.70 -7.02
C ILE A 178 13.78 -5.52 -7.86
N GLY A 179 15.09 -5.29 -7.85
CA GLY A 179 15.68 -4.03 -8.32
C GLY A 179 15.43 -2.88 -7.32
N ILE A 180 16.10 -1.74 -7.51
CA ILE A 180 16.03 -0.64 -6.54
C ILE A 180 15.09 0.44 -7.06
N THR A 181 14.01 0.70 -6.33
CA THR A 181 13.19 1.91 -6.52
C THR A 181 13.96 3.14 -6.04
N GLY A 182 13.94 4.23 -6.81
CA GLY A 182 14.63 5.46 -6.40
C GLY A 182 13.88 6.21 -5.29
N GLY A 183 14.56 7.11 -4.59
CA GLY A 183 13.89 8.12 -3.74
C GLY A 183 13.68 7.72 -2.28
N ILE A 184 12.71 8.31 -1.57
CA ILE A 184 12.51 8.11 -0.12
C ILE A 184 11.06 7.73 0.18
N GLU A 185 10.84 6.57 0.80
CA GLU A 185 9.54 6.15 1.38
C GLU A 185 9.72 5.81 2.85
N ASP A 186 9.01 6.50 3.74
CA ASP A 186 8.85 6.18 5.17
C ASP A 186 10.11 5.65 5.91
N GLY A 187 11.29 6.21 5.62
CA GLY A 187 12.56 5.88 6.28
C GLY A 187 13.51 4.95 5.50
N VAL A 188 13.12 4.53 4.31
CA VAL A 188 13.98 3.91 3.28
C VAL A 188 14.43 5.02 2.31
N ASP A 189 15.74 5.19 2.10
CA ASP A 189 16.31 6.26 1.25
C ASP A 189 17.24 5.67 0.18
N ASN A 190 16.71 5.60 -1.03
CA ASN A 190 17.34 5.13 -2.26
C ASN A 190 17.69 6.30 -3.21
N SER A 191 17.74 7.55 -2.72
CA SER A 191 18.02 8.73 -3.55
C SER A 191 19.40 8.71 -4.24
N GLY A 192 20.33 7.90 -3.74
CA GLY A 192 21.68 7.71 -4.29
C GLY A 192 21.90 6.47 -5.16
N ALA A 193 20.84 5.72 -5.51
CA ALA A 193 20.97 4.45 -6.23
C ALA A 193 21.62 4.60 -7.63
N ALA A 194 22.39 3.58 -8.04
CA ALA A 194 23.03 3.53 -9.35
C ALA A 194 21.99 3.40 -10.48
N LYS A 195 22.17 4.13 -11.59
CA LYS A 195 21.16 4.27 -12.66
C LYS A 195 20.76 2.94 -13.34
N ASP A 196 21.67 1.98 -13.37
CA ASP A 196 21.47 0.64 -13.91
C ASP A 196 20.64 -0.25 -12.98
N LYS A 197 20.64 0.01 -11.67
CA LYS A 197 19.79 -0.70 -10.68
C LYS A 197 18.34 -0.18 -10.61
N LEU A 198 18.04 0.93 -11.28
CA LEU A 198 16.70 1.55 -11.33
C LEU A 198 15.74 0.86 -12.32
N TYR A 199 16.20 -0.17 -13.02
CA TYR A 199 15.40 -0.94 -13.97
C TYR A 199 15.70 -2.43 -13.80
N SER A 200 14.74 -3.20 -13.31
CA SER A 200 14.84 -4.66 -13.23
C SER A 200 14.79 -5.27 -14.63
N THR A 201 15.45 -6.41 -14.82
CA THR A 201 15.42 -7.14 -16.09
C THR A 201 14.31 -8.20 -16.11
N PRO A 202 13.87 -8.66 -17.30
CA PRO A 202 12.97 -9.81 -17.40
C PRO A 202 13.49 -11.08 -16.72
N GLU A 203 14.81 -11.29 -16.76
CA GLU A 203 15.50 -12.39 -16.08
C GLU A 203 15.35 -12.31 -14.55
N ASP A 204 15.55 -11.14 -13.95
CA ASP A 204 15.45 -10.94 -12.50
C ASP A 204 14.03 -11.27 -12.01
N VAL A 205 13.02 -10.73 -12.71
CA VAL A 205 11.61 -10.97 -12.39
C VAL A 205 11.21 -12.42 -12.62
N TRP A 206 11.76 -13.08 -13.64
CA TRP A 206 11.56 -14.51 -13.84
C TRP A 206 12.20 -15.34 -12.72
N ALA A 207 13.39 -14.98 -12.24
CA ALA A 207 14.04 -15.67 -11.12
C ALA A 207 13.17 -15.63 -9.86
N VAL A 208 12.56 -14.48 -9.56
CA VAL A 208 11.56 -14.34 -8.49
C VAL A 208 10.38 -15.29 -8.71
N TYR A 209 9.74 -15.23 -9.89
CA TYR A 209 8.58 -16.07 -10.18
C TYR A 209 8.92 -17.56 -10.06
N ALA A 210 10.05 -17.99 -10.65
CA ALA A 210 10.50 -19.38 -10.61
C ALA A 210 10.84 -19.86 -9.19
N GLY A 211 11.35 -18.96 -8.33
CA GLY A 211 11.65 -19.26 -6.93
C GLY A 211 10.41 -19.35 -6.03
N LEU A 212 9.40 -18.51 -6.25
CA LEU A 212 8.24 -18.38 -5.37
C LEU A 212 7.02 -19.21 -5.80
N ALA A 213 6.76 -19.33 -7.11
CA ALA A 213 5.60 -20.05 -7.64
C ALA A 213 5.45 -21.51 -7.16
N PRO A 214 6.54 -22.29 -6.95
CA PRO A 214 6.43 -23.64 -6.39
C PRO A 214 5.92 -23.69 -4.94
N ILE A 215 6.02 -22.59 -4.18
CA ILE A 215 5.62 -22.53 -2.77
C ILE A 215 4.14 -22.13 -2.67
N SER A 216 3.75 -21.07 -3.37
CA SER A 216 2.40 -20.52 -3.34
C SER A 216 2.16 -19.63 -4.55
N PRO A 217 0.95 -19.57 -5.12
CA PRO A 217 0.60 -18.57 -6.13
C PRO A 217 0.43 -17.17 -5.53
N HIS A 218 0.29 -17.05 -4.21
CA HIS A 218 -0.06 -15.82 -3.51
C HIS A 218 1.14 -14.88 -3.33
N PHE A 219 1.65 -14.35 -4.43
CA PHE A 219 2.68 -13.31 -4.39
C PHE A 219 2.53 -12.27 -5.50
N THR A 220 3.00 -11.06 -5.19
CA THR A 220 3.08 -9.94 -6.12
C THR A 220 4.50 -9.41 -6.17
N ILE A 221 4.89 -8.84 -7.31
CA ILE A 221 6.26 -8.38 -7.55
C ILE A 221 6.22 -6.86 -7.77
N ALA A 222 6.94 -6.11 -6.95
CA ALA A 222 7.33 -4.75 -7.26
C ALA A 222 8.65 -4.80 -8.03
N ALA A 223 8.61 -4.45 -9.31
CA ALA A 223 9.81 -4.35 -10.14
C ALA A 223 10.20 -2.88 -10.27
N ALA A 224 11.49 -2.59 -10.36
CA ALA A 224 11.97 -1.28 -10.71
C ALA A 224 11.81 -1.04 -12.22
N PHE A 225 11.09 0.01 -12.60
CA PHE A 225 10.95 0.43 -14.01
C PHE A 225 11.11 1.95 -14.14
N GLY A 226 12.02 2.51 -13.35
CA GLY A 226 12.22 3.96 -13.23
C GLY A 226 11.20 4.66 -12.32
N ASN A 227 10.46 3.89 -11.51
CA ASN A 227 9.57 4.41 -10.47
C ASN A 227 10.37 4.86 -9.24
N VAL A 228 9.88 5.92 -8.58
CA VAL A 228 10.60 6.64 -7.53
C VAL A 228 9.63 7.04 -6.41
N HIS A 229 9.99 6.81 -5.16
CA HIS A 229 9.14 7.08 -4.00
C HIS A 229 9.17 8.54 -3.55
N GLY A 230 8.03 9.23 -3.66
CA GLY A 230 7.89 10.65 -3.32
C GLY A 230 7.80 11.54 -4.55
N VAL A 231 7.70 12.86 -4.35
CA VAL A 231 7.56 13.84 -5.43
C VAL A 231 8.93 14.38 -5.83
N TYR A 232 9.45 13.94 -6.99
CA TYR A 232 10.72 14.44 -7.53
C TYR A 232 10.53 15.42 -8.68
N LYS A 233 11.51 16.32 -8.85
CA LYS A 233 11.61 17.15 -10.05
C LYS A 233 11.78 16.26 -11.28
N ALA A 234 10.99 16.53 -12.31
CA ALA A 234 11.10 15.88 -13.61
C ALA A 234 12.56 15.89 -14.12
N GLY A 235 13.09 14.72 -14.49
CA GLY A 235 14.38 14.58 -15.19
C GLY A 235 15.46 13.70 -14.53
N ASN A 236 15.30 13.25 -13.28
CA ASN A 236 16.33 12.40 -12.63
C ASN A 236 16.22 10.91 -12.98
N VAL A 237 15.00 10.40 -13.13
CA VAL A 237 14.68 9.02 -13.52
C VAL A 237 13.45 9.08 -14.44
N VAL A 238 13.40 8.25 -15.48
CA VAL A 238 12.30 8.24 -16.45
C VAL A 238 11.53 6.94 -16.26
N LEU A 239 10.24 7.06 -15.97
CA LEU A 239 9.33 5.93 -15.84
C LEU A 239 9.20 5.21 -17.19
N LYS A 240 9.37 3.88 -17.20
CA LYS A 240 9.31 3.03 -18.40
C LYS A 240 8.35 1.85 -18.19
N PRO A 241 7.04 2.10 -18.07
CA PRO A 241 6.05 1.06 -17.80
C PRO A 241 5.99 -0.03 -18.88
N GLU A 242 6.50 0.24 -20.09
CA GLU A 242 6.66 -0.75 -21.16
C GLU A 242 7.54 -1.94 -20.77
N LEU A 243 8.51 -1.76 -19.86
CA LEU A 243 9.37 -2.85 -19.39
C LEU A 243 8.58 -3.96 -18.68
N LEU A 244 7.47 -3.61 -18.02
CA LEU A 244 6.59 -4.58 -17.37
C LEU A 244 5.97 -5.54 -18.40
N MET A 245 5.69 -5.07 -19.62
CA MET A 245 5.18 -5.93 -20.69
C MET A 245 6.25 -6.88 -21.21
N ASP A 246 7.50 -6.42 -21.31
CA ASP A 246 8.64 -7.28 -21.68
C ASP A 246 8.84 -8.40 -20.65
N MET A 247 8.70 -8.09 -19.36
CA MET A 247 8.73 -9.07 -18.27
C MET A 247 7.58 -10.08 -18.37
N GLN A 248 6.34 -9.63 -18.65
CA GLN A 248 5.20 -10.55 -18.89
C GLN A 248 5.47 -11.50 -20.05
N LYS A 249 5.96 -10.95 -21.18
CA LYS A 249 6.25 -11.73 -22.37
C LYS A 249 7.30 -12.79 -22.09
N TYR A 250 8.39 -12.43 -21.42
CA TYR A 250 9.45 -13.35 -21.05
C TYR A 250 8.93 -14.49 -20.18
N ALA A 251 8.18 -14.17 -19.11
CA ALA A 251 7.61 -15.17 -18.22
C ALA A 251 6.60 -16.08 -18.94
N SER A 252 5.78 -15.53 -19.83
CA SER A 252 4.83 -16.29 -20.66
C SER A 252 5.56 -17.27 -21.60
N GLU A 253 6.64 -16.84 -22.25
CA GLU A 253 7.47 -17.69 -23.11
C GLU A 253 8.14 -18.84 -22.32
N LYS A 254 8.65 -18.56 -21.11
CA LYS A 254 9.22 -19.59 -20.23
C LYS A 254 8.18 -20.62 -19.78
N LEU A 255 6.98 -20.17 -19.39
CA LEU A 255 5.87 -21.05 -19.02
C LEU A 255 5.37 -21.87 -20.20
N LYS A 256 5.30 -21.27 -21.39
CA LYS A 256 4.91 -21.97 -22.62
C LYS A 256 5.90 -23.09 -22.95
N ALA A 257 7.19 -22.85 -22.77
CA ALA A 257 8.22 -23.90 -22.90
C ALA A 257 8.08 -25.03 -21.87
N GLN A 258 7.40 -24.78 -20.74
CA GLN A 258 7.05 -25.77 -19.71
C GLN A 258 5.64 -26.38 -19.91
N GLY A 259 4.96 -26.07 -21.03
CA GLY A 259 3.62 -26.60 -21.34
C GLY A 259 2.46 -25.84 -20.71
N GLN A 260 2.68 -24.63 -20.18
CA GLN A 260 1.64 -23.78 -19.59
C GLN A 260 1.41 -22.54 -20.45
N GLU A 261 0.16 -22.30 -20.89
CA GLU A 261 -0.18 -21.15 -21.71
C GLU A 261 -0.86 -20.06 -20.87
N VAL A 262 -0.06 -19.13 -20.37
CA VAL A 262 -0.53 -17.99 -19.56
C VAL A 262 0.03 -16.70 -20.15
N ALA A 263 -0.83 -15.82 -20.64
CA ALA A 263 -0.40 -14.61 -21.35
C ALA A 263 0.19 -13.52 -20.43
N ARG A 264 -0.34 -13.39 -19.21
CA ARG A 264 0.10 -12.39 -18.21
C ARG A 264 0.30 -13.06 -16.83
N PRO A 265 1.33 -13.91 -16.68
CA PRO A 265 1.52 -14.71 -15.46
C PRO A 265 1.89 -13.85 -14.23
N LEU A 266 2.53 -12.70 -14.43
CA LEU A 266 3.04 -11.87 -13.34
C LEU A 266 1.96 -10.93 -12.79
N ASN A 267 2.03 -10.63 -11.49
CA ASN A 267 1.16 -9.68 -10.79
C ASN A 267 2.03 -8.56 -10.24
N PHE A 268 1.98 -7.39 -10.88
CA PHE A 268 2.88 -6.29 -10.52
C PHE A 268 2.29 -5.35 -9.49
N VAL A 269 3.17 -4.73 -8.73
CA VAL A 269 2.87 -3.60 -7.85
C VAL A 269 3.64 -2.39 -8.36
N PHE A 270 2.96 -1.24 -8.41
CA PHE A 270 3.55 0.03 -8.79
C PHE A 270 3.78 0.87 -7.54
N HIS A 271 5.01 0.89 -7.03
CA HIS A 271 5.41 1.84 -5.98
C HIS A 271 5.81 3.20 -6.55
N GLY A 272 5.75 4.24 -5.74
CA GLY A 272 6.08 5.59 -6.22
C GLY A 272 5.08 6.15 -7.24
N GLY A 273 3.79 5.82 -7.12
CA GLY A 273 2.76 6.28 -8.04
C GLY A 273 2.44 7.79 -7.93
N SER A 274 2.82 8.44 -6.83
CA SER A 274 2.54 9.87 -6.61
C SER A 274 3.22 10.75 -7.66
N GLY A 275 2.46 11.62 -8.31
CA GLY A 275 2.96 12.49 -9.39
C GLY A 275 3.19 11.82 -10.74
N SER A 276 2.89 10.53 -10.92
CA SER A 276 3.01 9.85 -12.22
C SER A 276 1.98 10.36 -13.24
N GLU A 277 2.39 10.49 -14.50
CA GLU A 277 1.47 10.87 -15.57
C GLU A 277 0.43 9.77 -15.86
N LYS A 278 -0.83 10.16 -16.11
CA LYS A 278 -1.96 9.23 -16.31
C LYS A 278 -1.74 8.19 -17.41
N HIS A 279 -1.02 8.58 -18.46
CA HIS A 279 -0.74 7.68 -19.58
C HIS A 279 0.24 6.56 -19.17
N HIS A 280 1.22 6.84 -18.31
CA HIS A 280 2.12 5.82 -17.76
C HIS A 280 1.36 4.86 -16.84
N ILE A 281 0.45 5.37 -16.00
CA ILE A 281 -0.43 4.54 -15.15
C ILE A 281 -1.23 3.59 -16.03
N THR A 282 -1.87 4.11 -17.08
CA THR A 282 -2.67 3.30 -18.02
C THR A 282 -1.85 2.19 -18.68
N THR A 283 -0.61 2.48 -19.11
CA THR A 283 0.31 1.49 -19.67
C THR A 283 0.65 0.40 -18.65
N ALA A 284 0.96 0.79 -17.41
CA ALA A 284 1.31 -0.15 -16.34
C ALA A 284 0.14 -1.07 -15.96
N LEU A 285 -1.10 -0.56 -15.90
CA LEU A 285 -2.31 -1.37 -15.72
C LEU A 285 -2.47 -2.41 -16.83
N GLY A 286 -2.20 -2.03 -18.08
CA GLY A 286 -2.20 -2.95 -19.23
C GLY A 286 -1.20 -4.11 -19.07
N ALA A 287 -0.04 -3.84 -18.45
CA ALA A 287 1.01 -4.80 -18.18
C ALA A 287 0.76 -5.69 -16.95
N GLY A 288 -0.37 -5.53 -16.26
CA GLY A 288 -0.75 -6.39 -15.13
C GLY A 288 -0.33 -5.86 -13.76
N VAL A 289 -0.19 -4.53 -13.62
CA VAL A 289 -0.21 -3.90 -12.30
C VAL A 289 -1.58 -4.07 -11.65
N VAL A 290 -1.59 -4.63 -10.44
CA VAL A 290 -2.81 -4.91 -9.66
C VAL A 290 -2.92 -4.08 -8.38
N LYS A 291 -1.83 -3.43 -7.97
CA LYS A 291 -1.74 -2.55 -6.81
C LYS A 291 -0.87 -1.34 -7.16
N MET A 292 -1.24 -0.16 -6.68
CA MET A 292 -0.38 1.03 -6.75
C MET A 292 -0.33 1.73 -5.39
N ASN A 293 0.88 2.00 -4.88
CA ASN A 293 1.08 2.71 -3.62
C ASN A 293 0.87 4.21 -3.83
N VAL A 294 0.19 4.84 -2.87
CA VAL A 294 -0.01 6.29 -2.79
C VAL A 294 0.16 6.72 -1.34
N ASP A 295 1.14 7.59 -1.10
CA ASP A 295 1.40 8.10 0.25
C ASP A 295 1.57 9.63 0.23
N THR A 296 2.66 10.14 -0.37
CA THR A 296 3.02 11.56 -0.34
C THR A 296 1.89 12.49 -0.78
N ASP A 297 1.17 12.12 -1.84
CA ASP A 297 0.04 12.91 -2.33
C ASP A 297 -1.12 13.00 -1.31
N THR A 298 -1.38 11.91 -0.58
CA THR A 298 -2.40 11.90 0.48
C THR A 298 -1.95 12.60 1.75
N GLN A 299 -0.66 12.56 2.09
CA GLN A 299 -0.10 13.37 3.18
C GLN A 299 -0.27 14.87 2.90
N TRP A 300 0.09 15.29 1.67
CA TRP A 300 -0.11 16.67 1.24
C TRP A 300 -1.59 17.08 1.28
N ALA A 301 -2.47 16.25 0.73
CA ALA A 301 -3.90 16.52 0.73
C ALA A 301 -4.46 16.62 2.17
N TYR A 302 -4.04 15.75 3.08
CA TYR A 302 -4.48 15.80 4.48
C TYR A 302 -4.02 17.09 5.17
N TRP A 303 -2.76 17.51 4.98
CA TRP A 303 -2.24 18.79 5.48
C TRP A 303 -2.98 19.99 4.89
N GLU A 304 -3.30 19.94 3.59
CA GLU A 304 -3.95 21.05 2.88
C GLU A 304 -5.32 21.40 3.50
N GLY A 305 -6.05 20.42 4.02
CA GLY A 305 -7.32 20.64 4.72
C GLY A 305 -7.14 21.48 5.98
N LEU A 306 -6.13 21.18 6.81
CA LEU A 306 -5.78 22.01 7.97
C LEU A 306 -5.39 23.43 7.56
N LEU A 307 -4.56 23.56 6.52
CA LEU A 307 -4.11 24.86 6.02
C LEU A 307 -5.29 25.73 5.57
N LYS A 308 -6.21 25.15 4.79
CA LYS A 308 -7.43 25.82 4.31
C LYS A 308 -8.33 26.21 5.48
N PHE A 309 -8.55 25.30 6.43
CA PHE A 309 -9.36 25.58 7.62
C PHE A 309 -8.76 26.71 8.47
N TYR A 310 -7.45 26.66 8.75
CA TYR A 310 -6.76 27.67 9.53
C TYR A 310 -6.91 29.06 8.88
N LYS A 311 -6.61 29.19 7.59
CA LYS A 311 -6.75 30.46 6.87
C LYS A 311 -8.18 31.00 6.90
N ALA A 312 -9.18 30.13 6.75
CA ALA A 312 -10.59 30.53 6.78
C ALA A 312 -11.08 30.93 8.17
N LYS A 313 -10.44 30.45 9.24
CA LYS A 313 -10.85 30.64 10.64
C LYS A 313 -9.77 31.31 11.49
N GLU A 314 -8.82 32.00 10.88
CA GLU A 314 -7.63 32.53 11.55
C GLU A 314 -8.00 33.40 12.75
N GLY A 315 -8.96 34.32 12.60
CA GLY A 315 -9.44 35.17 13.70
C GLY A 315 -10.11 34.43 14.87
N TYR A 316 -10.50 33.17 14.70
CA TYR A 316 -11.19 32.34 15.69
C TYR A 316 -10.28 31.27 16.31
N LEU A 317 -9.00 31.21 15.95
CA LEU A 317 -8.08 30.13 16.34
C LEU A 317 -6.88 30.63 17.17
N GLN A 318 -6.86 31.91 17.55
CA GLN A 318 -5.74 32.51 18.30
C GLN A 318 -5.82 32.26 19.82
N GLY A 319 -6.99 31.90 20.33
CA GLY A 319 -7.21 31.68 21.76
C GLY A 319 -8.53 30.98 22.02
N GLN A 320 -8.74 30.53 23.27
CA GLN A 320 -10.00 29.88 23.67
C GLN A 320 -11.19 30.84 23.67
N ILE A 321 -10.93 32.11 23.94
CA ILE A 321 -11.89 33.22 24.04
C ILE A 321 -11.31 34.40 23.24
N GLY A 322 -12.18 35.18 22.61
CA GLY A 322 -11.83 36.35 21.81
C GLY A 322 -11.77 36.03 20.32
N ASN A 323 -12.62 36.69 19.53
CA ASN A 323 -12.69 36.55 18.08
C ASN A 323 -13.31 37.81 17.43
N PRO A 324 -13.45 37.88 16.09
CA PRO A 324 -14.02 39.05 15.40
C PRO A 324 -15.45 39.43 15.81
N GLU A 325 -16.18 38.56 16.52
CA GLU A 325 -17.53 38.82 17.04
C GLU A 325 -17.52 39.39 18.48
N GLY A 326 -16.36 39.45 19.13
CA GLY A 326 -16.16 40.07 20.45
C GLY A 326 -15.08 39.42 21.31
N GLU A 327 -14.52 40.18 22.24
CA GLU A 327 -13.43 39.74 23.12
C GLU A 327 -13.83 38.60 24.07
N ASP A 328 -15.11 38.51 24.47
CA ASP A 328 -15.61 37.47 25.39
C ASP A 328 -16.21 36.25 24.67
N LYS A 329 -16.12 36.19 23.34
CA LYS A 329 -16.75 35.11 22.56
C LYS A 329 -15.93 33.82 22.59
N PRO A 330 -16.53 32.65 22.90
CA PRO A 330 -15.80 31.39 22.97
C PRO A 330 -15.53 30.80 21.59
N ASN A 331 -14.35 30.22 21.40
CA ASN A 331 -13.91 29.63 20.12
C ASN A 331 -14.02 28.11 20.05
N LYS A 332 -14.64 27.47 21.06
CA LYS A 332 -14.71 26.00 21.18
C LYS A 332 -15.21 25.31 19.91
N SER A 333 -16.18 25.89 19.21
CA SER A 333 -16.73 25.33 17.97
C SER A 333 -15.78 25.37 16.78
N PHE A 334 -14.63 26.04 16.89
CA PHE A 334 -13.61 26.16 15.85
C PHE A 334 -12.37 25.31 16.16
N TYR A 335 -11.85 25.38 17.39
CA TYR A 335 -10.63 24.64 17.77
C TYR A 335 -10.88 23.17 18.16
N ASP A 336 -12.13 22.75 18.30
CA ASP A 336 -12.47 21.34 18.54
C ASP A 336 -11.77 20.46 17.47
N PRO A 337 -10.93 19.49 17.88
CA PRO A 337 -10.20 18.64 16.94
C PRO A 337 -11.07 18.02 15.85
N ARG A 338 -12.30 17.65 16.18
CA ARG A 338 -13.23 17.04 15.22
C ARG A 338 -13.61 17.95 14.07
N LYS A 339 -13.43 19.27 14.21
CA LYS A 339 -13.73 20.24 13.16
C LYS A 339 -12.60 20.28 12.13
N TRP A 340 -11.39 20.60 12.56
CA TRP A 340 -10.28 20.73 11.63
C TRP A 340 -9.74 19.38 11.15
N ILE A 341 -9.79 18.32 11.97
CA ILE A 341 -9.47 16.95 11.50
C ILE A 341 -10.41 16.55 10.37
N ARG A 342 -11.71 16.85 10.49
CA ARG A 342 -12.67 16.53 9.44
C ARG A 342 -12.36 17.26 8.13
N GLU A 343 -11.90 18.50 8.19
CA GLU A 343 -11.46 19.20 6.97
C GLU A 343 -10.22 18.56 6.34
N CYS A 344 -9.28 18.06 7.15
CA CYS A 344 -8.16 17.24 6.66
C CYS A 344 -8.62 15.94 6.01
N GLU A 345 -9.57 15.24 6.63
CA GLU A 345 -10.18 14.03 6.08
C GLU A 345 -10.83 14.32 4.73
N MET A 346 -11.61 15.40 4.60
CA MET A 346 -12.32 15.73 3.36
C MET A 346 -11.39 16.01 2.17
N THR A 347 -10.26 16.68 2.40
CA THR A 347 -9.26 16.91 1.35
C THR A 347 -8.52 15.61 1.00
N MET A 348 -8.17 14.79 1.98
CA MET A 348 -7.59 13.45 1.73
C MET A 348 -8.57 12.54 0.98
N VAL A 349 -9.85 12.49 1.38
CA VAL A 349 -10.93 11.77 0.70
C VAL A 349 -11.00 12.16 -0.76
N SER A 350 -10.90 13.46 -1.07
CA SER A 350 -10.92 13.96 -2.45
C SER A 350 -9.72 13.44 -3.26
N ARG A 351 -8.52 13.46 -2.67
CA ARG A 351 -7.32 12.92 -3.32
C ARG A 351 -7.37 11.40 -3.50
N VAL A 352 -7.88 10.66 -2.51
CA VAL A 352 -8.10 9.20 -2.61
C VAL A 352 -9.06 8.88 -3.76
N LYS A 353 -10.14 9.64 -3.93
CA LYS A 353 -11.08 9.44 -5.05
C LYS A 353 -10.43 9.66 -6.40
N GLU A 354 -9.57 10.66 -6.52
CA GLU A 354 -8.80 10.90 -7.73
C GLU A 354 -7.86 9.73 -8.04
N SER A 355 -7.08 9.25 -7.05
CA SER A 355 -6.23 8.06 -7.22
C SER A 355 -7.05 6.82 -7.63
N CYS A 356 -8.23 6.62 -7.04
CA CYS A 356 -9.12 5.55 -7.45
C CYS A 356 -9.57 5.69 -8.91
N ALA A 357 -9.85 6.92 -9.37
CA ALA A 357 -10.27 7.20 -10.74
C ALA A 357 -9.14 6.97 -11.76
N ASP A 358 -7.91 7.35 -11.42
CA ASP A 358 -6.73 7.17 -12.28
C ASP A 358 -6.33 5.70 -12.44
N LEU A 359 -6.67 4.83 -11.47
CA LEU A 359 -6.37 3.40 -11.49
C LEU A 359 -7.40 2.53 -12.21
N GLN A 360 -8.15 3.13 -13.14
CA GLN A 360 -9.08 2.42 -14.00
C GLN A 360 -8.71 2.56 -15.46
N ARG A 361 -9.00 1.50 -16.22
CA ARG A 361 -9.07 1.60 -17.67
C ARG A 361 -10.36 2.32 -18.06
N LEU A 362 -10.22 3.42 -18.79
CA LEU A 362 -11.31 4.20 -19.38
C LEU A 362 -12.19 3.35 -20.31
#